data_AF-A0A816XMA8-F1
#
_entry.id   AF-A0A816XMA8-F1
#
_cell.length_a   1.000
_cell.length_b   1.000
_cell.length_c   1.000
_cell.angle_alpha   90.00
_cell.angle_beta   90.00
_cell.angle_gamma   90.00
#
_symmetry.space_group_name_H-M   'P 1'
#
loop_
_entity.id
_entity.type
_entity.pdbx_description
1 polymer ?
#
loop_
_entity_poly.entity_id
_entity_poly.type
_entity_poly.pdbx_seq_one_letter_code
_entity_poly.pdbx_strand_id
1 'polypeptide(L)' 'METSALESTNVENAFSEVLTQIHQVVSKKAMEAGDDSGNVPSKGEKIDIDVSAVKKTGCCSN' A
#
# COMPACT_ATOMS: atom_id res chain seq x y z
N MET A 1 -15.11 14.83 -17.88
CA MET A 1 -14.40 16.06 -18.29
C MET A 1 -14.41 16.15 -19.81
N GLU A 2 -14.79 17.29 -20.38
CA GLU A 2 -14.71 17.51 -21.83
C GLU A 2 -13.34 18.09 -22.19
N THR A 3 -12.76 17.66 -23.31
CA THR A 3 -11.42 18.09 -23.77
C THR A 3 -11.51 18.70 -25.16
N SER A 4 -10.69 19.71 -25.43
CA SER A 4 -10.51 20.27 -26.76
C SER A 4 -9.02 20.36 -27.04
N ALA A 5 -8.55 19.54 -28.00
CA ALA A 5 -7.16 19.55 -28.41
C ALA A 5 -6.80 20.87 -29.12
N LEU A 6 -7.72 21.40 -29.93
CA LEU A 6 -7.52 22.66 -30.64
C LEU A 6 -7.36 23.84 -29.67
N GLU A 7 -8.21 23.89 -28.65
CA GLU A 7 -8.20 24.97 -27.65
C GLU A 7 -7.30 24.65 -26.44
N SER A 8 -6.51 23.57 -26.51
CA SER A 8 -5.66 23.08 -25.39
C SER A 8 -6.39 22.99 -24.04
N THR A 9 -7.71 22.78 -24.08
CA THR A 9 -8.56 22.84 -22.90
C THR A 9 -8.70 21.44 -22.31
N ASN A 10 -8.36 21.32 -21.02
CA ASN A 10 -8.44 20.10 -20.21
C ASN A 10 -7.61 18.90 -20.73
N VAL A 11 -6.71 19.10 -21.70
CA VAL A 11 -5.87 18.01 -22.24
C VAL A 11 -4.93 17.46 -21.17
N GLU A 12 -4.19 18.35 -20.49
CA GLU A 12 -3.25 17.96 -19.42
C GLU A 12 -3.96 17.36 -18.20
N ASN A 13 -5.06 18.00 -17.77
CA ASN A 13 -5.86 17.50 -16.67
C ASN A 13 -6.41 16.10 -16.97
N ALA A 14 -6.87 15.85 -18.21
CA ALA A 14 -7.42 14.54 -18.59
C ALA A 14 -6.32 13.48 -18.60
N PHE A 15 -5.13 13.83 -19.07
CA PHE A 15 -3.99 12.92 -19.06
C PHE A 15 -3.55 12.56 -17.63
N SER A 16 -3.40 13.58 -16.78
CA SER A 16 -3.07 13.41 -15.36
C SER A 16 -4.11 12.58 -14.60
N GLU A 17 -5.40 12.79 -14.87
CA GLU A 17 -6.49 12.05 -14.23
C GLU A 17 -6.46 10.57 -14.61
N VAL A 18 -6.30 10.25 -15.89
CA VAL A 18 -6.19 8.86 -16.38
C VAL A 18 -4.97 8.16 -15.79
N LEU A 19 -3.80 8.81 -15.78
CA LEU A 19 -2.58 8.24 -15.17
C LEU A 19 -2.76 7.98 -13.68
N THR A 20 -3.43 8.90 -12.98
CA THR A 20 -3.73 8.74 -11.55
C THR A 20 -4.63 7.54 -11.29
N GLN A 21 -5.69 7.37 -12.10
CA GLN A 21 -6.59 6.21 -11.98
C GLN A 21 -5.85 4.89 -12.26
N ILE A 22 -5.00 4.85 -13.28
CA ILE A 22 -4.17 3.67 -13.57
C ILE A 22 -3.28 3.34 -12.38
N HIS A 23 -2.58 4.33 -11.83
CA HIS A 23 -1.72 4.13 -10.66
C HIS A 23 -2.50 3.59 -9.45
N GLN A 24 -3.67 4.16 -9.14
CA GLN A 24 -4.51 3.68 -8.04
C GLN A 24 -4.94 2.23 -8.24
N VAL A 25 -5.38 1.85 -9.44
CA VAL A 25 -5.80 0.48 -9.75
C VAL A 25 -4.64 -0.50 -9.65
N VAL A 26 -3.46 -0.14 -10.20
CA VAL A 26 -2.26 -0.99 -10.15
C VAL A 26 -1.76 -1.16 -8.72
N SER A 27 -1.68 -0.07 -7.95
CA SER A 27 -1.27 -0.10 -6.54
C SER A 27 -2.23 -0.93 -5.69
N LYS A 28 -3.54 -0.80 -5.91
CA LYS A 28 -4.53 -1.65 -5.25
C LYS A 28 -4.34 -3.14 -5.60
N LYS A 29 -4.16 -3.47 -6.89
CA LYS A 29 -3.91 -4.85 -7.32
C LYS A 29 -2.64 -5.45 -6.73
N ALA A 30 -1.58 -4.64 -6.57
CA ALA A 30 -0.36 -5.07 -5.91
C ALA A 30 -0.57 -5.40 -4.42
N MET A 31 -1.45 -4.65 -3.73
CA MET A 31 -1.83 -4.94 -2.35
C MET A 31 -2.72 -6.19 -2.26
N GLU A 32 -3.68 -6.36 -3.17
CA GLU A 32 -4.55 -7.55 -3.23
C GLU A 32 -3.74 -8.83 -3.53
N ALA A 33 -2.75 -8.76 -4.42
CA ALA A 33 -1.82 -9.88 -4.68
C ALA A 33 -0.88 -10.19 -3.50
N GLY A 34 -0.67 -9.22 -2.61
CA GLY A 34 0.07 -9.40 -1.35
C GLY A 34 -0.73 -10.07 -0.24
N ASP A 35 -2.07 -10.06 -0.32
CA ASP A 35 -2.95 -10.66 0.69
C ASP A 35 -2.99 -12.20 0.58
N ASP A 36 -2.89 -12.73 -0.65
CA ASP A 36 -2.80 -14.18 -0.91
C ASP A 36 -1.41 -14.80 -0.59
N SER A 37 -0.41 -14.00 -0.23
CA SER A 37 0.99 -14.47 -0.15
C SER A 37 1.73 -14.20 1.16
N GLY A 38 1.05 -13.82 2.25
CA GLY A 38 1.77 -13.71 3.52
C GLY A 38 0.93 -13.49 4.75
N ASN A 39 0.52 -14.59 5.39
CA ASN A 39 0.47 -14.75 6.85
C ASN A 39 0.09 -13.48 7.65
N VAL A 40 -1.01 -12.80 7.28
CA VAL A 40 -1.62 -11.79 8.13
C VAL A 40 -2.46 -12.54 9.15
N PRO A 41 -2.29 -12.35 10.48
CA PRO A 41 -3.15 -13.00 11.44
C PRO A 41 -4.57 -12.47 11.24
N SER A 42 -5.43 -13.27 10.62
CA SER A 42 -6.74 -12.84 10.14
C SER A 42 -7.76 -12.54 11.26
N LYS A 43 -7.34 -12.62 12.53
CA LYS A 43 -8.14 -12.30 13.70
C LYS A 43 -7.17 -12.12 14.86
N GLY A 44 -7.26 -10.99 15.58
CA GLY A 44 -6.28 -10.57 16.60
C GLY A 44 -5.71 -11.73 17.43
N GLU A 45 -4.43 -12.01 17.22
CA GLU A 45 -3.68 -12.99 17.99
C GLU A 45 -3.32 -12.35 19.34
N LYS A 46 -3.67 -13.02 20.45
CA LYS A 46 -3.28 -12.58 21.78
C LYS A 46 -1.83 -13.01 22.01
N ILE A 47 -0.89 -12.06 21.94
CA ILE A 47 0.53 -12.34 22.17
C ILE A 47 0.73 -12.59 23.68
N ASP A 48 0.91 -13.85 24.05
CA ASP A 48 1.33 -14.24 25.40
C ASP A 48 2.87 -14.23 25.44
N ILE A 49 3.42 -13.23 26.11
CA ILE A 49 4.87 -13.12 26.28
C ILE A 49 5.25 -13.93 27.52
N ASP A 50 5.69 -15.17 27.32
CA ASP A 50 6.37 -15.91 28.40
C ASP A 50 7.72 -15.24 28.68
N VAL A 51 7.81 -14.59 29.84
CA VAL A 51 8.95 -13.75 30.26
C VAL A 51 10.25 -14.54 30.48
N SER A 52 10.21 -15.87 30.30
CA SER A 52 11.35 -16.77 30.49
C SER A 52 12.42 -16.62 29.39
N ALA A 53 12.07 -16.14 28.19
CA ALA A 53 12.98 -16.06 27.04
C ALA A 53 13.60 -14.66 26.80
N VAL A 54 13.16 -13.60 27.50
CA VAL A 54 13.64 -12.22 27.24
C VAL A 54 15.07 -11.94 27.74
N LYS A 55 15.74 -12.93 28.34
CA LYS A 55 17.12 -12.79 28.86
C LYS A 55 18.24 -12.93 27.82
N LYS A 56 17.94 -13.08 26.54
CA LYS A 56 18.97 -13.08 25.49
C LYS A 56 18.49 -12.28 24.29
N THR A 57 18.79 -10.99 24.30
CA THR A 57 19.68 -10.32 23.31
C THR A 57 19.50 -8.82 23.50
N GLY A 58 20.54 -8.18 24.06
CA GLY A 58 20.61 -6.72 24.10
C GLY A 58 20.60 -6.18 22.67
N CYS A 59 19.75 -5.20 22.41
CA CYS A 59 19.84 -4.35 21.24
C CYS A 59 19.30 -2.98 21.62
N CYS A 60 20.22 -2.12 22.07
CA CYS A 60 20.16 -0.66 22.05
C CYS A 60 21.59 -0.19 22.33
N SER A 61 22.41 -0.09 21.29
CA SER A 61 23.67 0.64 21.36
C SER A 61 23.41 2.06 20.88
N ASN A 62 23.42 2.97 21.85
CA ASN A 62 23.63 4.41 21.82
C ASN A 62 23.16 5.20 20.58
#